data_AF-A0A961E9B0-F1
#
_entry.id   AF-A0A961E9B0-F1
#
_cell.length_a   1.000
_cell.length_b   1.000
_cell.length_c   1.000
_cell.angle_alpha   90.00
_cell.angle_beta   90.00
_cell.angle_gamma   90.00
#
_symmetry.space_group_name_H-M   'P 1'
#
loop_
_entity.id
_entity.type
_entity.pdbx_description
1 polymer ?
#
loop_
_entity_poly.entity_id
_entity_poly.type
_entity_poly.pdbx_seq_one_letter_code
_entity_poly.pdbx_strand_id
1 'polypeptide(L)'
;MPTDTDVRLLKRERAAALLTEWELVVQQRVAGALRQVLTGGQTRFELPHPAAQLGMMANVTVAVAEVREGDYQADEIVVDIVPEPRHAGSELFWLAIVRVLTTINPPQQSWDRYKDSYSNIAEPGHWSSRVNELADLVERGTLAESIPGQVAHYSHREHIAGSVVKGTAMRALCGVFFVNTQTPDGLPECPECTERWRLLPR
;
A
#
# COMPACT_ATOMS: atom_id res chain seq x y z
N MET A 1 -42.48 -16.72 2.52
CA MET A 1 -41.33 -17.22 3.29
C MET A 1 -40.06 -16.91 2.51
N PRO A 2 -38.91 -16.64 3.17
CA PRO A 2 -37.64 -16.41 2.49
C PRO A 2 -37.25 -17.63 1.64
N THR A 3 -36.73 -17.39 0.45
CA THR A 3 -36.21 -18.42 -0.46
C THR A 3 -34.74 -18.73 -0.15
N ASP A 4 -34.22 -19.84 -0.66
CA ASP A 4 -32.79 -20.17 -0.54
C ASP A 4 -31.88 -19.09 -1.14
N THR A 5 -32.37 -18.39 -2.17
CA THR A 5 -31.68 -17.24 -2.77
C THR A 5 -31.58 -16.07 -1.79
N ASP A 6 -32.66 -15.77 -1.07
CA ASP A 6 -32.69 -14.69 -0.06
C ASP A 6 -31.71 -14.99 1.08
N VAL A 7 -31.64 -16.25 1.52
CA VAL A 7 -30.68 -16.69 2.55
C VAL A 7 -29.24 -16.58 2.06
N ARG A 8 -28.96 -16.93 0.79
CA ARG A 8 -27.62 -16.79 0.20
C ARG A 8 -27.20 -15.33 0.04
N LEU A 9 -28.11 -14.47 -0.40
CA LEU A 9 -27.86 -13.04 -0.55
C LEU A 9 -27.51 -12.42 0.81
N LEU A 10 -28.34 -12.66 1.82
CA LEU A 10 -28.12 -12.17 3.18
C LEU A 10 -26.77 -12.63 3.75
N LYS A 11 -26.33 -13.87 3.47
CA LYS A 11 -25.00 -14.36 3.88
C LYS A 11 -23.87 -13.57 3.22
N ARG A 12 -23.98 -13.24 1.93
CA ARG A 12 -22.97 -12.46 1.21
C ARG A 12 -22.92 -11.01 1.70
N GLU A 13 -24.07 -10.39 1.92
CA GLU A 13 -24.17 -9.03 2.46
C GLU A 13 -23.56 -8.94 3.85
N ARG A 14 -23.87 -9.89 4.74
CA ARG A 14 -23.24 -9.96 6.07
C ARG A 14 -21.74 -10.17 6.01
N ALA A 15 -21.27 -11.05 5.13
CA ALA A 15 -19.83 -11.26 4.94
C ALA A 15 -19.13 -9.99 4.43
N ALA A 16 -19.73 -9.27 3.47
CA ALA A 16 -19.21 -8.02 2.97
C ALA A 16 -19.18 -6.93 4.06
N ALA A 17 -20.24 -6.80 4.85
CA ALA A 17 -20.29 -5.86 5.97
C ALA A 17 -19.20 -6.15 7.01
N LEU A 18 -19.02 -7.41 7.40
CA LEU A 18 -17.95 -7.82 8.32
C LEU A 18 -16.55 -7.53 7.79
N LEU A 19 -16.33 -7.71 6.48
CA LEU A 19 -15.05 -7.37 5.85
C LEU A 19 -14.80 -5.87 5.88
N THR A 20 -15.79 -5.05 5.51
CA THR A 20 -15.68 -3.58 5.55
C THR A 20 -15.40 -3.08 6.97
N GLU A 21 -16.12 -3.60 7.97
CA GLU A 21 -15.88 -3.26 9.38
C GLU A 21 -14.47 -3.65 9.81
N TRP A 22 -14.01 -4.84 9.42
CA TRP A 22 -12.65 -5.28 9.70
C TRP A 22 -11.60 -4.39 9.02
N GLU A 23 -11.77 -4.02 7.75
CA GLU A 23 -10.86 -3.11 7.04
C GLU A 23 -10.77 -1.74 7.71
N LEU A 24 -11.89 -1.22 8.26
CA LEU A 24 -11.89 0.02 9.04
C LEU A 24 -11.07 -0.12 10.32
N VAL A 25 -11.16 -1.26 11.01
CA VAL A 25 -10.31 -1.56 12.18
C VAL A 25 -8.84 -1.62 11.80
N VAL A 26 -8.49 -2.25 10.67
CA VAL A 26 -7.12 -2.27 10.15
C VAL A 26 -6.64 -0.83 9.90
N GLN A 27 -7.43 -0.02 9.21
CA GLN A 27 -7.11 1.38 8.92
C GLN A 27 -6.90 2.20 10.20
N GLN A 28 -7.74 2.04 11.21
CA GLN A 28 -7.60 2.72 12.50
C GLN A 28 -6.28 2.38 13.20
N ARG A 29 -5.90 1.09 13.21
CA ARG A 29 -4.63 0.64 13.80
C ARG A 29 -3.42 1.22 13.06
N VAL A 30 -3.46 1.21 11.74
CA VAL A 30 -2.41 1.79 10.89
C VAL A 30 -2.30 3.30 11.09
N ALA A 31 -3.42 4.03 11.13
CA ALA A 31 -3.43 5.47 11.36
C ALA A 31 -2.86 5.81 12.75
N GLY A 32 -3.20 5.02 13.78
CA GLY A 32 -2.61 5.14 15.11
C GLY A 32 -1.10 4.90 15.11
N ALA A 33 -0.65 3.86 14.42
CA ALA A 33 0.76 3.52 14.29
C ALA A 33 1.55 4.63 13.57
N LEU A 34 1.07 5.10 12.41
CA LEU A 34 1.71 6.17 11.65
C LEU A 34 1.84 7.46 12.46
N ARG A 35 0.80 7.80 13.24
CA ARG A 35 0.84 8.96 14.15
C ARG A 35 1.91 8.82 15.24
N GLN A 36 2.15 7.62 15.75
CA GLN A 36 3.16 7.38 16.79
C GLN A 36 4.59 7.54 16.29
N VAL A 37 4.86 7.17 15.04
CA VAL A 37 6.22 7.20 14.46
C VAL A 37 6.45 8.42 13.56
N LEU A 38 5.56 9.41 13.58
CA LEU A 38 5.60 10.57 12.69
C LEU A 38 6.94 11.33 12.73
N THR A 39 7.51 11.46 13.93
CA THR A 39 8.78 12.16 14.19
C THR A 39 9.96 11.19 14.21
N GLY A 40 9.85 10.10 13.47
CA GLY A 40 10.82 9.01 13.45
C GLY A 40 10.58 7.95 14.54
N GLY A 41 11.21 6.80 14.33
CA GLY A 41 11.15 5.64 15.23
C GLY A 41 10.34 4.49 14.65
N GLN A 42 9.95 3.55 15.51
CA GLN A 42 9.27 2.32 15.10
C GLN A 42 8.18 1.95 16.09
N THR A 43 7.07 1.42 15.59
CA THR A 43 5.98 0.85 16.38
C THR A 43 5.51 -0.46 15.77
N ARG A 44 4.86 -1.29 16.59
CA ARG A 44 4.33 -2.60 16.19
C ARG A 44 2.92 -2.79 16.73
N PHE A 45 2.05 -3.37 15.91
CA PHE A 45 0.69 -3.72 16.31
C PHE A 45 0.23 -5.02 15.64
N GLU A 46 -0.79 -5.64 16.23
CA GLU A 46 -1.39 -6.86 15.73
C GLU A 46 -2.59 -6.54 14.82
N LEU A 47 -2.70 -7.30 13.74
CA LEU A 47 -3.88 -7.35 12.88
C LEU A 47 -4.75 -8.54 13.29
N PRO A 48 -6.00 -8.31 13.73
CA PRO A 48 -6.92 -9.40 14.03
C PRO A 48 -7.44 -10.04 12.74
N HIS A 49 -7.87 -11.29 12.82
CA HIS A 49 -8.64 -11.93 11.76
C HIS A 49 -10.10 -11.43 11.78
N PRO A 50 -10.77 -11.18 10.63
CA PRO A 50 -12.16 -10.71 10.59
C PRO A 50 -13.12 -11.68 11.28
N ALA A 51 -12.85 -12.98 11.18
CA ALA A 51 -13.47 -13.99 12.02
C ALA A 51 -12.73 -14.10 13.35
N ALA A 52 -13.24 -13.44 14.40
CA ALA A 52 -12.58 -13.28 15.70
C ALA A 52 -12.08 -14.59 16.34
N GLN A 53 -12.78 -15.71 16.11
CA GLN A 53 -12.41 -17.03 16.61
C GLN A 53 -11.08 -17.57 16.04
N LEU A 54 -10.59 -17.00 14.93
CA LEU A 54 -9.32 -17.37 14.33
C LEU A 54 -8.13 -16.56 14.90
N GLY A 55 -8.40 -15.60 15.78
CA GLY A 55 -7.37 -14.87 16.52
C GLY A 55 -6.62 -13.83 15.67
N MET A 56 -5.30 -13.80 15.81
CA MET A 56 -4.43 -12.85 15.10
C MET A 56 -4.14 -13.36 13.67
N MET A 57 -4.16 -12.43 12.73
CA MET A 57 -3.79 -12.69 11.34
C MET A 57 -2.31 -12.44 11.07
N ALA A 58 -1.80 -11.29 11.54
CA ALA A 58 -0.44 -10.83 11.25
C ALA A 58 0.05 -9.82 12.29
N ASN A 59 1.37 -9.65 12.35
CA ASN A 59 2.00 -8.52 13.01
C ASN A 59 2.45 -7.51 11.97
N VAL A 60 2.17 -6.23 12.23
CA VAL A 60 2.64 -5.13 11.40
C VAL A 60 3.60 -4.28 12.21
N THR A 61 4.76 -4.01 11.62
CA THR A 61 5.74 -3.08 12.12
C THR A 61 5.82 -1.91 11.17
N VAL A 62 5.75 -0.68 11.69
CA VAL A 62 5.92 0.55 10.91
C VAL A 62 7.09 1.31 11.49
N ALA A 63 8.07 1.64 10.67
CA ALA A 63 9.23 2.43 11.02
C ALA A 63 9.35 3.64 10.10
N VAL A 64 9.64 4.81 10.65
CA VAL A 64 9.93 6.04 9.92
C VAL A 64 11.33 6.52 10.29
N ALA A 65 12.11 6.91 9.29
CA ALA A 65 13.42 7.50 9.47
C ALA A 65 13.48 8.85 8.73
N GLU A 66 13.92 9.89 9.43
CA GLU A 66 14.19 11.19 8.83
C GLU A 66 15.63 11.22 8.31
N VAL A 67 15.79 11.40 7.00
CA VAL A 67 17.09 11.58 6.35
C VAL A 67 17.28 13.07 6.09
N ARG A 68 18.38 13.63 6.63
CA ARG A 68 18.73 15.06 6.54
C ARG A 68 20.23 15.17 6.25
N GLU A 69 20.60 15.06 4.99
CA GLU A 69 22.01 15.06 4.55
C GLU A 69 22.27 16.19 3.54
N GLY A 70 22.87 17.28 4.01
CA GLY A 70 23.18 18.42 3.13
C GLY A 70 21.92 19.07 2.56
N ASP A 71 21.81 19.06 1.22
CA ASP A 71 20.66 19.52 0.46
C ASP A 71 19.58 18.44 0.23
N TYR A 72 19.84 17.19 0.64
CA TYR A 72 18.89 16.09 0.56
C TYR A 72 18.10 15.96 1.87
N GLN A 73 16.77 16.08 1.77
CA GLN A 73 15.84 15.86 2.87
C GLN A 73 14.74 14.92 2.42
N ALA A 74 14.55 13.81 3.13
CA ALA A 74 13.52 12.84 2.83
C ALA A 74 13.08 12.10 4.10
N ASP A 75 11.84 11.63 4.11
CA ASP A 75 11.30 10.77 5.15
C ASP A 75 11.06 9.37 4.56
N GLU A 76 11.80 8.39 5.08
CA GLU A 76 11.69 7.00 4.65
C GLU A 76 10.75 6.25 5.59
N ILE A 77 9.82 5.49 5.02
CA ILE A 77 8.95 4.58 5.76
C ILE A 77 9.20 3.14 5.34
N VAL A 78 9.28 2.25 6.33
CA VAL A 78 9.37 0.81 6.15
C VAL A 78 8.24 0.13 6.92
N VAL A 79 7.57 -0.79 6.25
CA VAL A 79 6.44 -1.55 6.79
C VAL A 79 6.72 -3.03 6.63
N ASP A 80 6.85 -3.75 7.74
CA ASP A 80 6.97 -5.21 7.73
C ASP A 80 5.63 -5.84 8.13
N ILE A 81 5.09 -6.71 7.28
CA ILE A 81 3.79 -7.38 7.49
C ILE A 81 4.02 -8.88 7.58
N VAL A 82 4.19 -9.40 8.80
CA VAL A 82 4.51 -10.81 9.03
C VAL A 82 3.25 -11.60 9.41
N PRO A 83 2.77 -12.53 8.57
CA PRO A 83 1.56 -13.30 8.86
C PRO A 83 1.82 -14.36 9.94
N GLU A 84 0.75 -14.76 10.65
CA GLU A 84 0.76 -16.08 11.26
C GLU A 84 0.89 -17.15 10.16
N PRO A 85 1.68 -18.22 10.36
CA PRO A 85 1.92 -19.24 9.34
C PRO A 85 0.63 -19.84 8.73
N ARG A 86 -0.43 -19.94 9.52
CA ARG A 86 -1.74 -20.48 9.08
C ARG A 86 -2.48 -19.58 8.09
N HIS A 87 -2.14 -18.28 8.03
CA HIS A 87 -2.78 -17.28 7.19
C HIS A 87 -1.89 -16.81 6.03
N ALA A 88 -0.61 -17.21 6.03
CA ALA A 88 0.35 -16.89 4.99
C ALA A 88 -0.15 -17.33 3.60
N GLY A 89 -0.06 -16.42 2.62
CA GLY A 89 -0.47 -16.68 1.24
C GLY A 89 -1.98 -16.74 0.99
N SER A 90 -2.82 -16.48 1.99
CA SER A 90 -4.28 -16.41 1.78
C SER A 90 -4.71 -15.10 1.09
N GLU A 91 -5.79 -15.15 0.30
CA GLU A 91 -6.39 -13.96 -0.33
C GLU A 91 -6.77 -12.88 0.71
N LEU A 92 -7.22 -13.32 1.88
CA LEU A 92 -7.57 -12.41 2.96
C LEU A 92 -6.34 -11.72 3.57
N PHE A 93 -5.21 -12.44 3.66
CA PHE A 93 -3.95 -11.83 4.06
C PHE A 93 -3.45 -10.85 2.99
N TRP A 94 -3.62 -11.16 1.71
CA TRP A 94 -3.35 -10.21 0.63
C TRP A 94 -4.20 -8.94 0.73
N LEU A 95 -5.50 -9.09 1.02
CA LEU A 95 -6.38 -7.94 1.29
C LEU A 95 -5.87 -7.11 2.47
N ALA A 96 -5.40 -7.74 3.54
CA ALA A 96 -4.81 -7.04 4.69
C ALA A 96 -3.56 -6.22 4.29
N ILE A 97 -2.67 -6.79 3.48
CA ILE A 97 -1.50 -6.10 2.94
C ILE A 97 -1.93 -4.86 2.15
N VAL A 98 -2.82 -5.04 1.16
CA VAL A 98 -3.32 -3.93 0.32
C VAL A 98 -3.96 -2.85 1.17
N ARG A 99 -4.73 -3.24 2.19
CA ARG A 99 -5.38 -2.30 3.10
C ARG A 99 -4.37 -1.50 3.91
N VAL A 100 -3.36 -2.14 4.51
CA VAL A 100 -2.29 -1.48 5.26
C VAL A 100 -1.55 -0.47 4.39
N LEU A 101 -1.07 -0.91 3.22
CA LEU A 101 -0.28 -0.06 2.32
C LEU A 101 -1.09 1.11 1.78
N THR A 102 -2.33 0.88 1.35
CA THR A 102 -3.22 1.94 0.85
C THR A 102 -3.58 2.94 1.95
N THR A 103 -3.72 2.48 3.20
CA THR A 103 -3.93 3.40 4.32
C THR A 103 -2.72 4.30 4.53
N ILE A 104 -1.49 3.80 4.41
CA ILE A 104 -0.28 4.62 4.57
C ILE A 104 -0.04 5.51 3.35
N ASN A 105 0.04 4.93 2.16
CA ASN A 105 0.26 5.66 0.91
C ASN A 105 -0.63 5.08 -0.22
N PRO A 106 -1.72 5.78 -0.61
CA PRO A 106 -2.69 5.30 -1.59
C PRO A 106 -2.17 4.88 -2.98
N PRO A 107 -1.16 5.55 -3.58
CA PRO A 107 -0.64 5.16 -4.88
C PRO A 107 0.02 3.79 -4.84
N GLN A 108 -0.61 2.80 -5.47
CA GLN A 108 -0.19 1.39 -5.38
C GLN A 108 1.23 1.15 -5.85
N GLN A 109 1.65 1.87 -6.89
CA GLN A 109 2.95 1.66 -7.52
C GLN A 109 4.09 2.36 -6.77
N SER A 110 3.81 3.12 -5.71
CA SER A 110 4.84 3.87 -4.97
C SER A 110 5.62 3.01 -3.96
N TRP A 111 5.16 1.79 -3.67
CA TRP A 111 5.73 0.91 -2.66
C TRP A 111 6.77 -0.02 -3.24
N ASP A 112 8.02 0.12 -2.81
CA ASP A 112 9.03 -0.92 -2.95
C ASP A 112 8.64 -2.17 -2.15
N ARG A 113 8.95 -3.36 -2.65
CA ARG A 113 8.74 -4.62 -1.92
C ARG A 113 9.99 -5.49 -1.92
N TYR A 114 10.33 -6.01 -0.75
CA TYR A 114 11.27 -7.11 -0.57
C TYR A 114 10.70 -8.13 0.43
N LYS A 115 10.27 -9.29 -0.08
CA LYS A 115 9.55 -10.32 0.70
C LYS A 115 8.29 -9.74 1.38
N ASP A 116 8.31 -9.64 2.70
CA ASP A 116 7.23 -9.14 3.56
C ASP A 116 7.49 -7.71 4.08
N SER A 117 8.54 -7.07 3.57
CA SER A 117 8.92 -5.69 3.85
C SER A 117 8.56 -4.78 2.67
N TYR A 118 8.00 -3.63 2.98
CA TYR A 118 7.54 -2.62 2.02
C TYR A 118 8.13 -1.27 2.38
N SER A 119 8.65 -0.53 1.42
CA SER A 119 9.25 0.78 1.69
C SER A 119 8.76 1.87 0.76
N ASN A 120 8.77 3.11 1.26
CA ASN A 120 8.50 4.30 0.47
C ASN A 120 9.33 5.47 0.99
N ILE A 121 9.69 6.38 0.08
CA ILE A 121 10.41 7.62 0.40
C ILE A 121 9.52 8.78 -0.01
N ALA A 122 9.36 9.76 0.88
CA ALA A 122 8.58 10.95 0.61
C ALA A 122 9.30 12.22 1.06
N GLU A 123 8.84 13.36 0.56
CA GLU A 123 9.33 14.68 0.99
C GLU A 123 8.96 14.95 2.46
N PRO A 124 9.77 15.75 3.18
CA PRO A 124 9.48 16.11 4.57
C PRO A 124 8.06 16.66 4.75
N GLY A 125 7.35 16.13 5.75
CA GLY A 125 5.98 16.56 6.08
C GLY A 125 4.87 15.87 5.26
N HIS A 126 5.21 15.03 4.29
CA HIS A 126 4.24 14.21 3.57
C HIS A 126 3.43 13.32 4.53
N TRP A 127 4.11 12.61 5.44
CA TRP A 127 3.46 11.75 6.43
C TRP A 127 2.60 12.51 7.43
N SER A 128 2.98 13.76 7.76
CA SER A 128 2.18 14.63 8.63
C SER A 128 0.86 15.00 7.97
N SER A 129 0.91 15.37 6.69
CA SER A 129 -0.29 15.65 5.89
C SER A 129 -1.19 14.42 5.80
N ARG A 130 -0.59 13.24 5.59
CA ARG A 130 -1.31 11.98 5.52
C ARG A 130 -2.01 11.60 6.83
N VAL A 131 -1.36 11.80 7.99
CA VAL A 131 -1.99 11.53 9.29
C VAL A 131 -3.22 12.40 9.52
N ASN A 132 -3.22 13.65 9.05
CA ASN A 132 -4.38 14.53 9.13
C ASN A 132 -5.53 14.03 8.25
N GLU A 133 -5.24 13.66 7.00
CA GLU A 133 -6.25 13.06 6.10
C GLU A 133 -6.83 11.76 6.68
N LEU A 134 -5.99 10.91 7.27
CA LEU A 134 -6.42 9.68 7.92
C LEU A 134 -7.29 9.94 9.15
N ALA A 135 -7.06 11.01 9.90
CA ALA A 135 -7.90 11.38 11.03
C ALA A 135 -9.35 11.63 10.56
N ASP A 136 -9.51 12.40 9.49
CA ASP A 136 -10.82 12.69 8.89
C ASP A 136 -11.50 11.41 8.36
N LEU A 137 -10.75 10.54 7.67
CA LEU A 137 -11.28 9.28 7.14
C LEU A 137 -11.73 8.34 8.25
N VAL A 138 -10.94 8.23 9.33
CA VAL A 138 -11.26 7.43 10.51
C VAL A 138 -12.50 7.98 11.22
N GLU A 139 -12.60 9.30 11.39
CA GLU A 139 -13.77 9.95 12.01
C GLU A 139 -15.06 9.68 11.20
N ARG A 140 -14.97 9.75 9.87
CA ARG A 140 -16.10 9.47 8.97
C ARG A 140 -16.38 7.98 8.76
N GLY A 141 -15.56 7.08 9.30
CA GLY A 141 -15.68 5.64 9.04
C GLY A 141 -15.56 5.28 7.56
N THR A 142 -14.75 6.02 6.80
CA THR A 142 -14.56 5.83 5.35
C THR A 142 -13.18 5.24 5.09
N LEU A 143 -13.10 4.22 4.23
CA LEU A 143 -11.83 3.61 3.85
C LEU A 143 -11.03 4.50 2.90
N ALA A 144 -9.71 4.56 3.09
CA ALA A 144 -8.81 5.17 2.12
C ALA A 144 -8.88 4.40 0.80
N GLU A 145 -9.06 5.13 -0.30
CA GLU A 145 -9.15 4.54 -1.64
C GLU A 145 -7.75 4.27 -2.20
N SER A 146 -7.62 3.15 -2.91
CA SER A 146 -6.38 2.78 -3.57
C SER A 146 -6.28 3.45 -4.93
N ILE A 147 -5.13 4.05 -5.24
CA ILE A 147 -4.91 4.78 -6.49
C ILE A 147 -4.02 3.91 -7.40
N PRO A 148 -4.58 3.26 -8.44
CA PRO A 148 -3.76 2.53 -9.42
C PRO A 148 -2.97 3.51 -10.28
N GLY A 149 -1.94 3.02 -10.96
CA GLY A 149 -1.18 3.84 -11.91
C GLY A 149 -2.05 4.27 -13.09
N GLN A 150 -1.96 5.54 -13.48
CA GLN A 150 -2.81 6.12 -14.54
C GLN A 150 -2.10 6.23 -15.89
N VAL A 151 -0.78 6.07 -15.92
CA VAL A 151 0.04 6.20 -17.14
C VAL A 151 1.05 5.06 -17.26
N ALA A 152 1.43 4.73 -18.49
CA ALA A 152 2.51 3.81 -18.77
C ALA A 152 3.85 4.57 -18.78
N HIS A 153 4.76 4.19 -17.88
CA HIS A 153 6.10 4.75 -17.81
C HIS A 153 7.09 3.92 -18.65
N TYR A 154 8.04 4.58 -19.30
CA TYR A 154 9.14 3.91 -19.98
C TYR A 154 10.28 3.63 -19.00
N SER A 155 10.87 2.44 -19.08
CA SER A 155 12.09 2.12 -18.36
C SER A 155 12.97 1.17 -19.19
N HIS A 156 14.21 0.97 -18.74
CA HIS A 156 15.16 0.11 -19.43
C HIS A 156 14.71 -1.36 -19.37
N ARG A 157 14.76 -2.06 -20.52
CA ARG A 157 14.26 -3.44 -20.66
C ARG A 157 14.85 -4.41 -19.62
N GLU A 158 16.14 -4.29 -19.34
CA GLU A 158 16.84 -5.16 -18.37
C GLU A 158 16.35 -4.93 -16.93
N HIS A 159 15.93 -3.70 -16.61
CA HIS A 159 15.38 -3.36 -15.31
C HIS A 159 13.93 -3.85 -15.15
N ILE A 160 13.15 -3.95 -16.24
CA ILE A 160 11.76 -4.44 -16.19
C ILE A 160 11.72 -5.89 -15.70
N ALA A 161 12.45 -6.79 -16.35
CA ALA A 161 12.39 -8.23 -16.04
C ALA A 161 12.84 -8.53 -14.60
N GLY A 162 13.93 -7.91 -14.14
CA GLY A 162 14.43 -8.10 -12.78
C GLY A 162 13.51 -7.53 -11.71
N SER A 163 12.91 -6.36 -11.97
CA SER A 163 12.06 -5.65 -11.01
C SER A 163 10.70 -6.33 -10.84
N VAL A 164 10.13 -6.88 -11.91
CA VAL A 164 8.86 -7.63 -11.85
C VAL A 164 8.97 -8.87 -10.97
N VAL A 165 10.08 -9.62 -11.09
CA VAL A 165 10.29 -10.84 -10.29
C VAL A 165 10.55 -10.51 -8.81
N LYS A 166 11.28 -9.41 -8.55
CA LYS A 166 11.69 -9.03 -7.19
C LYS A 166 10.68 -8.15 -6.47
N GLY A 167 9.75 -7.52 -7.19
CA GLY A 167 8.83 -6.52 -6.65
C GLY A 167 9.51 -5.20 -6.27
N THR A 168 10.69 -4.91 -6.83
CA THR A 168 11.46 -3.70 -6.53
C THR A 168 11.05 -2.54 -7.43
N ALA A 169 11.16 -1.32 -6.93
CA ALA A 169 10.89 -0.13 -7.71
C ALA A 169 11.92 0.01 -8.80
N MET A 170 11.43 0.49 -9.93
CA MET A 170 12.23 0.87 -11.04
C MET A 170 12.09 2.36 -11.31
N ARG A 171 13.18 2.96 -11.75
CA ARG A 171 13.18 4.34 -12.18
C ARG A 171 12.66 4.42 -13.62
N ALA A 172 11.57 5.16 -13.80
CA ALA A 172 11.08 5.56 -15.11
C ALA A 172 12.03 6.57 -15.77
N LEU A 173 11.94 6.72 -17.09
CA LEU A 173 12.69 7.72 -17.83
C LEU A 173 12.36 9.15 -17.39
N CYS A 174 11.12 9.41 -16.94
CA CYS A 174 10.72 10.69 -16.33
C CYS A 174 11.33 10.91 -14.93
N GLY A 175 11.87 9.86 -14.30
CA GLY A 175 12.50 9.92 -12.98
C GLY A 175 11.62 9.41 -11.83
N VAL A 176 10.34 9.16 -12.07
CA VAL A 176 9.43 8.53 -11.09
C VAL A 176 9.92 7.12 -10.76
N PHE A 177 9.96 6.79 -9.47
CA PHE A 177 10.16 5.42 -9.01
C PHE A 177 8.80 4.75 -8.85
N PHE A 178 8.66 3.56 -9.44
CA PHE A 178 7.42 2.81 -9.36
C PHE A 178 7.67 1.29 -9.37
N VAL A 179 6.81 0.52 -8.72
CA VAL A 179 6.79 -0.94 -8.84
C VAL A 179 5.79 -1.35 -9.91
N ASN A 180 6.22 -2.26 -10.78
CA ASN A 180 5.40 -2.78 -11.86
C ASN A 180 4.39 -3.82 -11.35
N THR A 181 3.36 -3.36 -10.65
CA THR A 181 2.28 -4.19 -10.07
C THR A 181 1.05 -4.32 -10.96
N GLN A 182 1.02 -3.64 -12.12
CA GLN A 182 -0.11 -3.64 -13.06
C GLN A 182 0.39 -3.67 -14.50
N THR A 183 -0.36 -4.29 -15.40
CA THR A 183 -0.06 -4.27 -16.84
C THR A 183 -0.26 -2.85 -17.39
N PRO A 184 0.70 -2.28 -18.14
CA PRO A 184 0.56 -0.94 -18.72
C PRO A 184 -0.39 -0.89 -19.93
N ASP A 185 -0.84 -2.05 -20.43
CA ASP A 185 -1.72 -2.17 -21.60
C ASP A 185 -3.02 -1.39 -21.39
N GLY A 186 -3.33 -0.50 -22.33
CA GLY A 186 -4.51 0.36 -22.28
C GLY A 186 -4.35 1.66 -21.50
N LEU A 187 -3.21 1.90 -20.84
CA LEU A 187 -2.91 3.19 -20.23
C LEU A 187 -2.28 4.16 -21.24
N PRO A 188 -2.58 5.47 -21.14
CA PRO A 188 -1.86 6.48 -21.90
C PRO A 188 -0.38 6.50 -21.51
N GLU A 189 0.50 6.78 -22.47
CA GLU A 189 1.93 6.90 -22.20
C GLU A 189 2.23 8.14 -21.37
N CYS A 190 3.19 8.05 -20.45
CA CYS A 190 3.67 9.19 -19.67
C CYS A 190 4.28 10.24 -20.62
N PRO A 191 3.72 11.47 -20.71
CA PRO A 191 4.16 12.47 -21.69
C PRO A 191 5.66 12.83 -21.58
N GLU A 192 6.16 12.90 -20.35
CA GLU A 192 7.56 13.19 -20.08
C GLU A 192 8.49 12.03 -20.47
N CYS A 193 8.05 10.78 -20.28
CA CYS A 193 8.79 9.62 -20.78
C CYS A 193 8.84 9.64 -22.31
N THR A 194 7.71 9.90 -22.97
CA THR A 194 7.64 9.98 -24.44
C THR A 194 8.57 11.07 -24.97
N GLU A 195 8.59 12.25 -24.35
CA GLU A 195 9.44 13.35 -24.79
C GLU A 195 10.93 13.03 -24.58
N ARG A 196 11.32 12.58 -23.39
CA ARG A 196 12.71 12.21 -23.11
C ARG A 196 13.19 11.06 -24.01
N TRP A 197 12.33 10.11 -24.32
CA TRP A 197 12.65 8.99 -25.22
C TRP A 197 12.99 9.47 -26.63
N ARG A 198 12.26 10.45 -27.16
CA ARG A 198 12.53 11.04 -28.48
C ARG A 198 13.88 11.73 -28.56
N LEU A 199 14.39 12.21 -27.43
CA LEU A 199 15.68 12.91 -27.33
C LEU A 199 16.87 11.96 -27.14
N LEU A 200 16.65 10.65 -26.97
CA LEU A 200 17.73 9.69 -26.80
C LEU A 200 18.48 9.43 -28.13
N PRO A 201 19.80 9.23 -28.10
CA PRO A 201 20.57 8.83 -29.27
C PRO A 201 20.08 7.48 -29.80
N ARG A 202 20.05 7.32 -31.14
CA ARG A 202 19.68 6.06 -31.81
C ARG A 202 20.87 5.14 -32.02
#